data_AF-A0A528V418-F1
#
_entry.id   AF-A0A528V418-F1
#
_cell.length_a   1.000
_cell.length_b   1.000
_cell.length_c   1.000
_cell.angle_alpha   90.00
_cell.angle_beta   90.00
_cell.angle_gamma   90.00
#
_symmetry.space_group_name_H-M   'P 1'
#
loop_
_entity.id
_entity.type
_entity.pdbx_description
1 polymer ?
#
loop_
_entity_poly.entity_id
_entity_poly.type
_entity_poly.pdbx_seq_one_letter_code
_entity_poly.pdbx_strand_id
1 'polypeptide(L)'
;HEFGVVTGRKRRCGWFDAVLVRQAVAVNGIKGIALTKLDVLDGLDEIKVCTGYRLDGEAIDYLPASQGAQARVEPVYETLEGWKG
;
A
#
# COMPACT_ATOMS: atom_id res chain seq x y z
N HIS A 1 -0.29 14.54 -9.43
CA HIS A 1 -1.44 15.34 -8.93
C HIS A 1 -2.57 14.40 -8.52
N GLU A 2 -2.82 14.22 -7.22
CA GLU A 2 -3.84 13.27 -6.73
C GLU A 2 -5.02 14.00 -6.08
N PHE A 3 -5.93 14.50 -6.93
CA PHE A 3 -7.09 15.29 -6.56
C PHE A 3 -8.35 14.80 -7.30
N GLY A 4 -9.51 14.96 -6.67
CA GLY A 4 -10.81 14.68 -7.31
C GLY A 4 -11.13 15.68 -8.42
N VAL A 5 -11.59 15.19 -9.56
CA VAL A 5 -11.86 16.02 -10.76
C VAL A 5 -12.97 17.05 -10.51
N VAL A 6 -14.04 16.67 -9.81
CA VAL A 6 -15.21 17.54 -9.59
C VAL A 6 -15.02 18.46 -8.39
N THR A 7 -14.69 17.88 -7.23
CA THR A 7 -14.65 18.63 -5.97
C THR A 7 -13.29 19.28 -5.68
N GLY A 8 -12.25 18.94 -6.44
CA GLY A 8 -10.88 19.35 -6.13
C GLY A 8 -10.36 18.77 -4.80
N ARG A 9 -11.08 17.83 -4.17
CA ARG A 9 -10.68 17.29 -2.86
C ARG A 9 -9.37 16.50 -3.00
N LYS A 10 -8.37 16.86 -2.18
CA LYS A 10 -7.09 16.15 -2.08
C LYS A 10 -7.31 14.73 -1.58
N ARG A 11 -6.73 13.72 -2.25
CA ARG A 11 -6.75 12.34 -1.75
C ARG A 11 -5.57 12.11 -0.81
N ARG A 12 -5.74 11.17 0.13
CA ARG A 12 -4.64 10.68 0.96
C ARG A 12 -3.82 9.71 0.11
N CYS A 13 -2.51 9.89 0.11
CA CYS A 13 -1.56 8.98 -0.54
C CYS A 13 -0.76 8.23 0.52
N GLY A 14 -0.34 7.02 0.19
CA GLY A 14 0.54 6.18 1.00
C GLY A 14 1.38 5.30 0.08
N TRP A 15 2.29 4.54 0.68
CA TRP A 15 3.09 3.55 -0.02
C TRP A 15 2.25 2.37 -0.53
N PHE A 16 2.82 1.61 -1.46
CA PHE A 16 2.16 0.41 -1.97
C PHE A 16 1.99 -0.64 -0.85
N ASP A 17 0.79 -1.20 -0.75
CA ASP A 17 0.44 -2.18 0.27
C ASP A 17 0.22 -3.57 -0.33
N ALA A 18 1.25 -4.41 -0.24
CA ALA A 18 1.22 -5.76 -0.80
C ALA A 18 0.35 -6.71 0.02
N VAL A 19 0.12 -6.43 1.32
CA VAL A 19 -0.77 -7.24 2.18
C VAL A 19 -2.21 -7.11 1.67
N LEU A 20 -2.65 -5.87 1.44
CA LEU A 20 -3.97 -5.60 0.88
C LEU A 20 -4.15 -6.15 -0.53
N VAL A 21 -3.13 -6.03 -1.38
CA VAL A 21 -3.18 -6.60 -2.73
C VAL A 21 -3.28 -8.13 -2.69
N ARG A 22 -2.50 -8.81 -1.84
CA ARG A 22 -2.60 -10.27 -1.66
C ARG A 22 -4.01 -10.69 -1.23
N GLN A 23 -4.60 -9.96 -0.27
CA GLN A 23 -5.97 -10.21 0.16
C GLN A 23 -6.98 -9.99 -1.00
N ALA A 24 -6.81 -8.92 -1.79
CA ALA A 24 -7.67 -8.66 -2.94
C ALA A 24 -7.55 -9.75 -4.02
N VAL A 25 -6.35 -10.29 -4.25
CA VAL A 25 -6.12 -11.41 -5.18
C VAL A 25 -6.86 -12.66 -4.71
N ALA A 26 -6.72 -13.01 -3.43
CA ALA A 26 -7.38 -14.19 -2.85
C ALA A 26 -8.91 -14.10 -2.90
N VAL A 27 -9.48 -12.94 -2.55
CA VAL A 27 -10.94 -12.75 -2.48
C VAL A 27 -11.58 -12.69 -3.87
N ASN A 28 -10.89 -12.11 -4.86
CA ASN A 28 -11.47 -11.89 -6.19
C ASN A 28 -11.02 -12.88 -7.27
N GLY A 29 -10.15 -13.85 -6.93
CA GLY A 29 -9.64 -14.84 -7.89
C GLY A 29 -8.81 -14.21 -9.02
N ILE A 30 -8.05 -13.16 -8.71
CA ILE A 30 -7.27 -12.40 -9.69
C ILE A 30 -6.14 -13.27 -10.25
N LYS A 31 -6.02 -13.34 -11.57
CA LYS A 31 -4.97 -14.11 -12.27
C LYS A 31 -3.83 -13.27 -12.82
N GLY A 32 -3.93 -11.94 -12.77
CA GLY A 32 -2.91 -11.03 -13.26
C GLY A 32 -3.10 -9.62 -12.72
N ILE A 33 -2.01 -8.87 -12.61
CA ILE A 33 -2.00 -7.52 -12.04
C ILE A 33 -1.45 -6.56 -13.11
N ALA A 34 -2.17 -5.47 -13.36
CA ALA A 34 -1.65 -4.33 -14.09
C ALA A 34 -1.19 -3.28 -13.07
N LEU A 35 0.13 -3.10 -12.93
CA LEU A 35 0.69 -2.06 -12.07
C LEU A 35 0.72 -0.74 -12.84
N THR A 36 0.16 0.32 -12.25
CA THR A 36 -0.04 1.61 -12.94
C THR A 36 0.64 2.75 -12.18
N LYS A 37 0.90 3.86 -12.89
CA LYS A 37 1.52 5.07 -12.35
C LYS A 37 2.91 4.85 -11.72
N LEU A 38 3.70 3.94 -12.29
CA LEU A 38 5.04 3.65 -11.79
C LEU A 38 5.98 4.86 -11.92
N ASP A 39 5.77 5.66 -12.97
CA ASP A 39 6.44 6.94 -13.25
C ASP A 39 6.32 7.96 -12.10
N VAL A 40 5.30 7.86 -11.25
CA VAL A 40 5.14 8.73 -10.08
C VAL A 40 6.21 8.47 -9.02
N LEU A 41 6.89 7.32 -9.07
CA LEU A 41 7.97 6.96 -8.16
C LEU A 41 9.35 7.39 -8.66
N ASP A 42 9.46 7.89 -9.90
CA ASP A 42 10.72 8.31 -10.49
C ASP A 42 11.38 9.43 -9.66
N GLY A 43 12.69 9.34 -9.49
CA GLY A 43 13.47 10.37 -8.79
C GLY A 43 13.52 10.24 -7.28
N LEU A 44 12.71 9.36 -6.67
CA LEU A 44 12.84 8.98 -5.26
C LEU A 44 14.14 8.19 -5.05
N ASP A 45 14.81 8.39 -3.92
CA ASP A 45 16.02 7.62 -3.58
C ASP A 45 15.66 6.24 -3.00
N GLU A 46 14.52 6.15 -2.33
CA GLU A 46 14.01 4.92 -1.73
C GLU A 46 12.51 4.78 -1.99
N ILE A 47 12.07 3.54 -2.21
CA ILE A 47 10.66 3.16 -2.34
C ILE A 47 10.32 2.16 -1.25
N LYS A 48 9.26 2.43 -0.50
CA LYS A 48 8.80 1.51 0.56
C LYS A 48 7.60 0.72 0.08
N VAL A 49 7.61 -0.58 0.40
CA VAL A 49 6.51 -1.51 0.12
C VAL A 49 6.09 -2.16 1.42
N CYS A 50 4.82 -2.02 1.79
CA CYS A 50 4.29 -2.67 2.99
C CYS A 50 4.10 -4.16 2.70
N THR A 51 4.81 -5.02 3.42
CA THR A 51 4.80 -6.49 3.23
C THR A 51 4.12 -7.24 4.38
N GLY A 52 3.90 -6.58 5.51
CA GLY A 52 3.19 -7.12 6.66
C GLY A 52 2.69 -5.99 7.57
N TYR A 53 1.99 -6.35 8.64
CA TYR A 53 1.64 -5.43 9.70
C TYR A 53 2.11 -5.94 11.06
N ARG A 54 2.21 -5.02 12.02
CA ARG A 54 2.29 -5.32 13.44
C ARG A 54 1.03 -4.81 14.12
N LEU A 55 0.34 -5.66 14.87
CA LEU A 55 -0.81 -5.28 15.67
C LEU A 55 -0.50 -5.58 17.14
N ASP A 56 -0.45 -4.55 17.97
CA ASP A 56 -0.23 -4.67 19.41
C ASP A 56 1.02 -5.53 19.76
N GLY A 57 2.07 -5.44 18.93
CA GLY A 57 3.33 -6.18 19.10
C GLY A 57 3.45 -7.47 18.28
N GLU A 58 2.34 -8.00 17.78
CA GLU A 58 2.30 -9.26 17.03
C GLU A 58 2.36 -9.03 15.51
N ALA A 59 3.14 -9.85 14.81
CA ALA A 59 3.22 -9.80 13.35
C ALA A 59 2.01 -10.49 12.72
N ILE A 60 1.36 -9.80 11.77
CA ILE A 60 0.23 -10.32 11.00
C ILE A 60 0.41 -10.03 9.51
N ASP A 61 -0.18 -10.87 8.66
CA ASP A 61 -0.06 -10.82 7.21
C ASP A 61 -1.43 -10.63 6.51
N TYR A 62 -2.39 -10.05 7.22
CA TYR A 62 -3.72 -9.73 6.71
C TYR A 62 -4.21 -8.40 7.30
N LEU A 63 -5.12 -7.69 6.61
CA LEU A 63 -5.75 -6.53 7.22
C LEU A 63 -6.83 -7.00 8.22
N PRO A 64 -6.77 -6.61 9.50
CA PRO A 64 -7.77 -7.03 10.49
C PRO A 64 -9.20 -6.62 10.09
N ALA A 65 -10.21 -7.43 10.42
CA ALA A 65 -11.60 -7.11 10.10
C ALA A 65 -12.17 -5.94 10.94
N SER A 66 -11.67 -5.77 12.17
CA SER A 66 -12.12 -4.71 13.08
C SER A 66 -11.49 -3.35 12.72
N GLN A 67 -12.30 -2.32 12.55
CA GLN A 67 -11.82 -0.94 12.33
C GLN A 67 -10.90 -0.46 13.46
N GLY A 68 -11.21 -0.82 14.70
CA GLY A 68 -10.39 -0.46 15.84
C GLY A 68 -9.00 -1.09 15.78
N ALA A 69 -8.90 -2.33 15.29
CA ALA A 69 -7.62 -2.99 15.06
C ALA A 69 -6.88 -2.38 13.85
N GLN A 70 -7.58 -2.11 12.75
CA GLN A 70 -7.00 -1.43 11.58
C GLN A 70 -6.42 -0.05 11.92
N ALA A 71 -7.01 0.69 12.86
CA ALA A 71 -6.49 1.98 13.30
C ALA A 71 -5.18 1.88 14.08
N ARG A 72 -4.83 0.69 14.61
CA ARG A 72 -3.64 0.43 15.41
C ARG A 72 -2.55 -0.36 14.70
N VAL A 73 -2.81 -0.86 13.48
CA VAL A 73 -1.76 -1.59 12.76
C VAL A 73 -0.63 -0.66 12.37
N GLU A 74 0.59 -1.14 12.58
CA GLU A 74 1.80 -0.49 12.12
C GLU A 74 2.30 -1.22 10.86
N PRO A 75 2.51 -0.54 9.74
CA PRO A 75 3.02 -1.17 8.52
C PRO A 75 4.48 -1.60 8.69
N VAL A 76 4.78 -2.83 8.26
CA VAL A 76 6.14 -3.35 8.13
C VAL A 76 6.57 -3.14 6.68
N TYR A 77 7.60 -2.33 6.49
CA TYR A 77 8.09 -1.96 5.16
C TYR A 77 9.35 -2.72 4.79
N GLU A 78 9.38 -3.23 3.58
CA GLU A 78 10.62 -3.44 2.84
C GLU A 78 10.98 -2.17 2.08
N THR A 79 12.26 -1.82 2.06
CA THR A 79 12.78 -0.64 1.37
C THR A 79 13.59 -1.09 0.16
N LEU A 80 13.23 -0.55 -1.00
CA LEU A 80 13.87 -0.79 -2.27
C LEU A 80 14.62 0.48 -2.69
N GLU A 81 15.73 0.30 -3.39
CA GLU A 81 16.41 1.41 -4.05
C GLU A 81 15.47 2.02 -5.11
N GLY A 82 15.34 3.35 -5.08
CA GLY A 82 14.64 4.06 -6.13
C GLY A 82 15.46 4.14 -7.42
N TRP A 83 14.89 4.72 -8.46
CA TRP A 83 15.58 4.91 -9.73
C TRP A 83 15.44 6.35 -10.21
N LYS A 84 16.41 6.76 -11.02
CA LYS A 84 16.32 7.99 -11.81
C LYS A 84 15.77 7.59 -13.17
N GLY A 85 14.63 8.17 -13.54
CA GLY A 85 13.97 7.95 -14.83
C GLY A 85 14.81 8.38 -16.02
#